data_AF-A0AB33KHR1-F1
#
_entry.id   AF-A0AB33KHR1-F1
#
_cell.length_a   1.000
_cell.length_b   1.000
_cell.length_c   1.000
_cell.angle_alpha   90.00
_cell.angle_beta   90.00
_cell.angle_gamma   90.00
#
_symmetry.space_group_name_H-M   'P 1'
#
loop_
_entity.id
_entity.type
_entity.pdbx_description
1 polymer ?
#
loop_
_entity_poly.entity_id
_entity_poly.type
_entity_poly.pdbx_seq_one_letter_code
_entity_poly.pdbx_strand_id
1 'polypeptide(L)'
;MTYAATRILGRVIPALSVVPRAEHQQPAGLTRLNTSTTSGFSPRPLSESANPLVSVYRWRLAPDGLATRRQLRALGLRPGGQDVVAELHRPRRRGRGPLVAYLYRVEHARPVRPMTPGRAAALAAAMRARRTCPTCRTDVGYCIPRSLGMCVPCHDLPQS
;
A
#
# COMPACT_ATOMS: atom_id res chain seq x y z
N MET A 1 -1.74 -49.81 -25.79
CA MET A 1 -1.54 -48.73 -26.79
C MET A 1 -0.42 -47.83 -26.29
N THR A 2 0.79 -48.12 -26.76
CA THR A 2 2.05 -47.44 -26.47
C THR A 2 2.12 -46.12 -27.23
N TYR A 3 2.28 -44.98 -26.55
CA TYR A 3 2.65 -43.73 -27.22
C TYR A 3 4.10 -43.39 -26.94
N ALA A 4 4.81 -43.25 -28.05
CA ALA A 4 6.25 -43.16 -28.18
C ALA A 4 6.79 -41.80 -27.75
N ALA A 5 8.03 -41.84 -27.28
CA ALA A 5 8.91 -40.70 -27.10
C ALA A 5 9.08 -39.91 -28.41
N THR A 6 9.21 -38.58 -28.29
CA THR A 6 9.91 -37.79 -29.32
C THR A 6 10.79 -36.75 -28.64
N ARG A 7 12.09 -36.97 -28.84
CA ARG A 7 13.24 -36.21 -28.40
C ARG A 7 13.54 -35.20 -29.51
N ILE A 8 13.39 -33.90 -29.27
CA ILE A 8 13.87 -32.87 -30.22
C ILE A 8 14.89 -31.98 -29.52
N LEU A 9 16.14 -32.37 -29.77
CA LEU A 9 17.29 -31.54 -30.13
C LEU A 9 17.32 -30.09 -29.63
N GLY A 10 18.21 -29.87 -28.66
CA GLY A 10 19.40 -29.04 -28.87
C GLY A 10 19.15 -27.62 -29.38
N ARG A 11 19.09 -26.67 -28.44
CA ARG A 11 19.50 -25.29 -28.74
C ARG A 11 20.58 -24.87 -27.76
N VAL A 12 21.80 -24.90 -28.29
CA VAL A 12 22.99 -24.25 -27.74
C VAL A 12 22.68 -22.76 -27.62
N ILE A 13 22.71 -22.21 -26.40
CA ILE A 13 22.68 -20.76 -26.18
C ILE A 13 24.14 -20.29 -26.15
N PRO A 14 24.59 -19.44 -27.09
CA PRO A 14 25.96 -18.96 -27.09
C PRO A 14 26.22 -17.97 -25.95
N ALA A 15 27.50 -17.95 -25.57
CA ALA A 15 28.09 -17.21 -24.48
C ALA A 15 28.07 -15.68 -24.65
N LEU A 16 27.97 -15.01 -23.50
CA LEU A 16 28.76 -13.85 -23.07
C LEU A 16 29.02 -12.73 -24.09
N SER A 17 28.33 -11.60 -23.90
CA SER A 17 28.94 -10.29 -24.12
C SER A 17 29.18 -9.62 -22.76
N VAL A 18 30.44 -9.65 -22.33
CA VAL A 18 30.98 -8.84 -21.24
C VAL A 18 30.86 -7.37 -21.63
N VAL A 19 30.05 -6.60 -20.89
CA VAL A 19 29.99 -5.14 -21.04
C VAL A 19 31.16 -4.54 -20.24
N PRO A 20 32.01 -3.70 -20.84
CA PRO A 20 33.09 -3.05 -20.11
C PRO A 20 32.54 -2.04 -19.10
N ARG A 21 33.12 -2.08 -17.90
CA ARG A 21 32.90 -1.18 -16.78
C ARG A 21 33.37 0.23 -17.16
N ALA A 22 32.44 1.12 -17.47
CA ALA A 22 32.74 2.53 -17.62
C ALA A 22 33.11 3.12 -16.25
N GLU A 23 34.39 3.39 -16.05
CA GLU A 23 34.87 4.31 -15.02
C GLU A 23 34.27 5.69 -15.28
N HIS A 24 33.35 6.11 -14.41
CA HIS A 24 32.94 7.50 -14.33
C HIS A 24 33.76 8.21 -13.26
N GLN A 25 34.84 8.81 -13.77
CA GLN A 25 35.61 9.88 -13.14
C GLN A 25 34.65 10.97 -12.65
N GLN A 26 34.70 11.27 -11.36
CA GLN A 26 33.98 12.40 -10.75
C GLN A 26 34.66 13.72 -11.14
N PRO A 27 33.96 14.72 -11.71
CA PRO A 27 34.44 16.08 -11.67
C PRO A 27 34.01 16.77 -10.36
N ALA A 28 35.01 17.34 -9.70
CA ALA A 28 34.90 18.19 -8.54
C ALA A 28 34.11 19.48 -8.84
N GLY A 29 33.47 20.00 -7.80
CA GLY A 29 33.25 21.43 -7.66
C GLY A 29 32.00 22.00 -8.32
N LEU A 30 30.83 21.73 -7.75
CA LEU A 30 29.72 22.69 -7.80
C LEU A 30 29.24 22.97 -6.37
N THR A 31 29.49 24.21 -5.98
CA THR A 31 29.09 24.91 -4.77
C THR A 31 27.64 24.57 -4.40
N ARG A 32 27.44 23.96 -3.23
CA ARG A 32 26.12 23.80 -2.63
C ARG A 32 25.62 25.19 -2.23
N LEU A 33 24.82 25.81 -3.08
CA LEU A 33 23.82 26.75 -2.58
C LEU A 33 22.82 25.92 -1.78
N ASN A 34 22.95 26.00 -0.46
CA ASN A 34 22.06 25.40 0.51
C ASN A 34 20.68 26.07 0.38
N THR A 35 19.88 25.63 -0.59
CA THR A 35 18.44 25.81 -0.54
C THR A 35 17.91 24.75 0.41
N SER A 36 17.99 25.05 1.70
CA SER A 36 17.11 24.46 2.71
C SER A 36 15.68 24.89 2.42
N THR A 37 15.11 24.40 1.31
CA THR A 37 13.69 24.12 1.26
C THR A 37 13.49 22.88 2.09
N THR A 38 13.53 23.06 3.41
CA THR A 38 12.72 22.27 4.32
C THR A 38 11.31 22.40 3.76
N SER A 39 10.92 21.44 2.92
CA SER A 39 9.51 21.18 2.67
C SER A 39 8.97 20.86 4.05
N GLY A 40 8.44 21.90 4.68
CA GLY A 40 7.74 21.81 5.93
C GLY A 40 6.56 20.89 5.67
N PHE A 41 6.77 19.59 5.81
CA PHE A 41 5.73 18.71 6.28
C PHE A 41 5.49 19.10 7.73
N SER A 42 4.93 20.30 7.92
CA SER A 42 4.18 20.61 9.12
C SER A 42 3.07 19.58 9.15
N PRO A 43 3.02 18.69 10.15
CA PRO A 43 1.78 17.97 10.38
C PRO A 43 0.75 19.06 10.66
N ARG A 44 -0.16 19.31 9.71
CA ARG A 44 -1.30 20.17 9.96
C ARG A 44 -1.92 19.68 11.27
N PRO A 45 -2.00 20.50 12.33
CA PRO A 45 -2.72 20.09 13.52
C PRO A 45 -4.14 19.74 13.08
N LEU A 46 -4.59 18.53 13.42
CA LEU A 46 -5.92 18.00 13.06
C LEU A 46 -7.09 18.82 13.66
N SER A 47 -6.81 19.97 14.29
CA SER A 47 -7.78 20.86 14.91
C SER A 47 -8.19 22.05 14.04
N GLU A 48 -7.43 22.44 13.00
CA GLU A 48 -7.65 23.69 12.26
C GLU A 48 -8.18 23.46 10.83
N SER A 49 -9.13 22.55 10.68
CA SER A 49 -9.99 22.50 9.49
C SER A 49 -11.43 22.23 9.91
N ALA A 50 -11.86 22.96 10.93
CA ALA A 50 -13.27 23.21 11.13
C ALA A 50 -13.73 24.02 9.91
N ASN A 51 -14.22 23.32 8.88
CA ASN A 51 -15.15 23.94 7.96
C ASN A 51 -16.34 24.39 8.83
N PRO A 52 -16.55 25.70 9.09
CA PRO A 52 -17.45 26.17 10.15
C PRO A 52 -18.93 25.82 9.92
N LEU A 53 -19.24 25.19 8.78
CA LEU A 53 -20.59 24.84 8.33
C LEU A 53 -20.90 23.35 8.43
N VAL A 54 -20.01 22.54 9.01
CA VAL A 54 -20.25 21.09 9.16
C VAL A 54 -21.22 20.85 10.31
N SER A 55 -22.43 20.42 9.97
CA SER A 55 -23.46 20.06 10.97
C SER A 55 -22.97 18.97 11.92
N VAL A 56 -23.23 19.14 13.22
CA VAL A 56 -22.87 18.16 14.26
C VAL A 56 -24.14 17.52 14.79
N TYR A 57 -24.26 16.21 14.61
CA TYR A 57 -25.37 15.41 15.11
C TYR A 57 -24.97 14.64 16.37
N ARG A 58 -25.91 14.53 17.31
CA ARG A 58 -25.78 13.61 18.44
C ARG A 58 -25.91 12.17 17.96
N TRP A 59 -25.28 11.24 18.67
CA TRP A 59 -25.42 9.80 18.44
C TRP A 59 -26.88 9.38 18.20
N ARG A 60 -27.13 8.71 17.07
CA ARG A 60 -28.44 8.22 16.58
C ARG A 60 -29.44 9.30 16.14
N LEU A 61 -29.04 10.56 16.04
CA LEU A 61 -29.88 11.66 15.54
C LEU A 61 -29.39 12.23 14.20
N ALA A 62 -28.66 11.43 13.41
CA ALA A 62 -28.29 11.84 12.07
C ALA A 62 -29.50 11.69 11.12
N PRO A 63 -29.74 12.64 10.22
CA PRO A 63 -30.79 12.53 9.22
C PRO A 63 -30.47 11.42 8.22
N ASP A 64 -31.52 10.93 7.56
CA ASP A 64 -31.41 9.94 6.50
C ASP A 64 -30.62 10.49 5.29
N GLY A 65 -30.08 9.59 4.47
CA GLY A 65 -29.23 9.93 3.33
C GLY A 65 -27.75 10.23 3.68
N LEU A 66 -27.41 10.25 4.97
CA LEU A 66 -26.04 10.33 5.48
C LEU A 66 -25.55 8.97 5.99
N ALA A 67 -24.33 8.62 5.62
CA ALA A 67 -23.69 7.38 6.06
C ALA A 67 -22.25 7.59 6.49
N THR A 68 -21.84 6.85 7.51
CA THR A 68 -20.43 6.72 7.91
C THR A 68 -19.65 5.93 6.87
N ARG A 69 -18.31 6.09 6.85
CA ARG A 69 -17.43 5.29 5.97
C ARG A 69 -17.63 3.78 6.12
N ARG A 70 -17.95 3.33 7.34
CA ARG A 70 -18.21 1.92 7.64
C ARG A 70 -19.53 1.46 7.02
N GLN A 71 -20.59 2.26 7.14
CA GLN A 71 -21.88 1.98 6.51
C GLN A 71 -21.77 1.97 4.99
N LEU A 72 -21.06 2.94 4.39
CA LEU A 72 -20.80 2.93 2.95
C LEU A 72 -20.06 1.68 2.49
N ARG A 73 -19.04 1.23 3.24
CA ARG A 73 -18.33 -0.02 2.91
C ARG A 73 -19.22 -1.25 2.98
N ALA A 74 -20.14 -1.32 3.94
CA ALA A 74 -21.11 -2.41 4.02
C ALA A 74 -22.03 -2.46 2.78
N LEU A 75 -22.29 -1.30 2.16
CA LEU A 75 -23.05 -1.16 0.92
C LEU A 75 -22.18 -1.31 -0.35
N GLY A 76 -20.88 -1.65 -0.23
CA GLY A 76 -19.98 -1.72 -1.38
C GLY A 76 -19.64 -0.35 -2.00
N LEU A 77 -19.88 0.74 -1.26
CA LEU A 77 -19.67 2.11 -1.66
C LEU A 77 -18.43 2.71 -0.99
N ARG A 78 -17.88 3.76 -1.61
CA ARG A 78 -16.82 4.63 -1.10
C ARG A 78 -17.27 6.09 -1.16
N PRO A 79 -16.76 6.97 -0.28
CA PRO A 79 -17.12 8.40 -0.27
C PRO A 79 -16.84 9.18 -1.57
N GLY A 80 -16.16 8.59 -2.55
CA GLY A 80 -16.03 9.17 -3.88
C GLY A 80 -15.18 10.44 -3.99
N GLY A 81 -14.47 10.84 -2.92
CA GLY A 81 -13.72 12.09 -2.85
C GLY A 81 -14.53 13.27 -2.29
N GLN A 82 -15.71 13.01 -1.74
CA GLN A 82 -16.51 14.02 -1.05
C GLN A 82 -15.85 14.50 0.24
N ASP A 83 -15.98 15.80 0.51
CA ASP A 83 -15.68 16.38 1.82
C ASP A 83 -16.66 15.89 2.89
N VAL A 84 -16.27 16.05 4.16
CA VAL A 84 -17.12 15.70 5.29
C VAL A 84 -18.32 16.65 5.32
N VAL A 85 -19.53 16.08 5.32
CA VAL A 85 -20.79 16.85 5.33
C VAL A 85 -21.28 17.11 6.75
N ALA A 86 -21.09 16.13 7.62
CA ALA A 86 -21.51 16.23 9.01
C ALA A 86 -20.63 15.37 9.92
N GLU A 87 -20.63 15.72 11.21
CA GLU A 87 -20.02 14.93 12.26
C GLU A 87 -21.08 14.30 13.15
N LEU A 88 -20.84 13.07 13.58
CA LEU A 88 -21.67 12.36 14.53
C LEU A 88 -20.88 12.17 15.82
N HIS A 89 -21.34 12.81 16.90
CA HIS A 89 -20.66 12.76 18.20
C HIS A 89 -21.34 11.74 19.11
N ARG A 90 -20.58 10.71 19.49
CA ARG A 90 -20.99 9.75 20.52
C ARG A 90 -20.34 10.09 21.85
N PRO A 91 -21.13 10.45 22.88
CA PRO A 91 -20.58 10.75 24.20
C PRO A 91 -19.94 9.51 24.80
N ARG A 92 -18.79 9.69 25.45
CA ARG A 92 -18.09 8.64 26.22
C ARG A 92 -18.23 8.92 27.71
N ARG A 93 -18.06 7.88 28.53
CA ARG A 93 -18.02 8.03 30.00
C ARG A 93 -16.71 8.70 30.44
N ARG A 94 -16.82 9.56 31.46
CA ARG A 94 -15.78 10.23 32.29
C ARG A 94 -14.46 10.60 31.59
N GLY A 95 -14.27 11.91 31.38
CA GLY A 95 -12.98 12.54 31.04
C GLY A 95 -12.43 12.31 29.64
N ARG A 96 -13.12 11.52 28.80
CA ARG A 96 -12.70 11.25 27.42
C ARG A 96 -13.55 12.06 26.44
N GLY A 97 -12.90 12.62 25.42
CA GLY A 97 -13.58 13.30 24.32
C GLY A 97 -14.60 12.40 23.61
N PRO A 98 -15.61 12.99 22.95
CA PRO A 98 -16.61 12.25 22.19
C PRO A 98 -15.95 11.44 21.07
N LEU A 99 -16.52 10.28 20.74
CA LEU A 99 -16.17 9.58 19.52
C LEU A 99 -16.83 10.32 18.36
N VAL A 100 -16.01 10.82 17.45
CA VAL A 100 -16.46 11.49 16.23
C VAL A 100 -16.51 10.47 15.09
N ALA A 101 -17.64 10.43 14.38
CA ALA A 101 -17.76 9.72 13.12
C ALA A 101 -18.15 10.70 12.00
N TYR A 102 -17.40 10.67 10.90
CA TYR A 102 -17.68 11.50 9.74
C TYR A 102 -18.77 10.91 8.88
N LEU A 103 -19.73 11.75 8.50
CA LEU A 103 -20.87 11.44 7.67
C LEU A 103 -20.68 12.00 6.26
N TYR A 104 -21.07 11.18 5.29
CA TYR A 104 -20.99 11.45 3.85
C TYR A 104 -22.37 11.22 3.24
N ARG A 105 -22.66 11.86 2.10
CA ARG A 105 -23.92 11.63 1.39
C ARG A 105 -23.85 10.31 0.64
N VAL A 106 -24.88 9.48 0.80
CA VAL A 106 -24.96 8.19 0.12
C VAL A 106 -25.12 8.37 -1.40
N GLU A 107 -25.88 9.38 -1.83
CA GLU A 107 -26.16 9.66 -3.25
C GLU A 107 -24.91 9.99 -4.06
N HIS A 108 -23.93 10.64 -3.45
CA HIS A 108 -22.66 10.99 -4.10
C HIS A 108 -21.59 9.91 -3.93
N ALA A 109 -21.90 8.84 -3.18
CA ALA A 109 -20.97 7.75 -2.99
C ALA A 109 -20.80 7.00 -4.31
N ARG A 110 -19.58 6.53 -4.54
CA ARG A 110 -19.21 5.78 -5.74
C ARG A 110 -19.04 4.31 -5.36
N PRO A 111 -19.24 3.35 -6.28
CA PRO A 111 -18.88 1.97 -6.02
C PRO A 111 -17.40 1.84 -5.66
N VAL A 112 -17.09 0.91 -4.76
CA VAL A 112 -15.71 0.54 -4.45
C VAL A 112 -15.05 0.07 -5.75
N ARG A 113 -13.85 0.59 -6.02
CA ARG A 113 -13.13 0.24 -7.24
C ARG A 113 -12.79 -1.25 -7.17
N PRO A 114 -13.29 -2.07 -8.11
CA PRO A 114 -13.02 -3.50 -8.09
C PRO A 114 -11.52 -3.75 -8.28
N MET A 115 -11.09 -4.93 -7.85
CA MET A 115 -9.74 -5.39 -8.15
C MET A 115 -9.61 -5.57 -9.66
N THR A 116 -8.64 -4.90 -10.27
CA THR A 116 -8.36 -5.07 -11.70
C THR A 116 -7.33 -6.19 -11.89
N PRO A 117 -7.34 -6.90 -13.03
CA PRO A 117 -6.36 -7.96 -13.30
C PRO A 117 -4.92 -7.45 -13.23
N GLY A 118 -4.65 -6.23 -13.70
CA GLY A 118 -3.32 -5.62 -13.59
C GLY A 118 -2.87 -5.38 -12.15
N ARG A 119 -3.79 -4.97 -11.25
CA ARG A 119 -3.49 -4.83 -9.81
C ARG A 119 -3.28 -6.18 -9.13
N ALA A 120 -4.05 -7.19 -9.52
CA ALA A 120 -3.87 -8.56 -9.03
C ALA A 120 -2.50 -9.12 -9.45
N ALA A 121 -2.10 -8.93 -10.71
CA ALA A 121 -0.79 -9.34 -11.21
C ALA A 121 0.35 -8.60 -10.47
N ALA A 122 0.23 -7.28 -10.28
CA ALA A 122 1.22 -6.49 -9.54
C ALA A 122 1.34 -6.95 -8.08
N LEU A 123 0.20 -7.22 -7.40
CA LEU A 123 0.20 -7.75 -6.04
C LEU A 123 0.85 -9.14 -5.98
N ALA A 124 0.54 -10.03 -6.91
CA ALA A 124 1.13 -11.35 -6.99
C ALA A 124 2.65 -11.27 -7.21
N ALA A 125 3.12 -10.38 -8.09
CA ALA A 125 4.55 -10.14 -8.30
C ALA A 125 5.23 -9.58 -7.04
N ALA A 126 4.61 -8.62 -6.35
CA ALA A 126 5.12 -8.06 -5.10
C ALA A 126 5.12 -9.08 -3.95
N MET A 127 4.15 -9.99 -3.90
CA MET A 127 4.12 -11.09 -2.94
C MET A 127 5.21 -12.10 -3.25
N ARG A 128 5.40 -12.49 -4.51
CA ARG A 128 6.49 -13.38 -4.93
C ARG A 128 7.85 -12.83 -4.50
N ALA A 129 8.14 -11.56 -4.80
CA ALA A 129 9.40 -10.93 -4.40
C ALA A 129 9.64 -10.94 -2.87
N ARG A 130 8.58 -10.80 -2.06
CA ARG A 130 8.69 -10.86 -0.58
C ARG A 130 8.80 -12.27 -0.01
N ARG A 131 8.44 -13.29 -0.78
CA ARG A 131 8.47 -14.70 -0.38
C ARG A 131 9.63 -15.47 -1.01
N THR A 132 10.25 -14.95 -2.05
CA THR A 132 11.45 -15.54 -2.65
C THR A 132 12.66 -15.23 -1.79
N CYS A 133 13.32 -16.27 -1.29
CA CYS A 133 14.54 -16.12 -0.51
C CYS A 133 15.71 -15.67 -1.40
N PRO A 134 16.51 -14.66 -1.00
CA PRO A 134 17.68 -14.26 -1.79
C PRO A 134 18.77 -15.35 -1.84
N THR A 135 18.89 -16.19 -0.80
CA THR A 135 19.91 -17.25 -0.71
C THR A 135 19.57 -18.47 -1.55
N CYS A 136 18.42 -19.12 -1.28
CA CYS A 136 18.02 -20.35 -1.97
C CYS A 136 17.14 -20.13 -3.21
N ARG A 137 16.69 -18.89 -3.46
CA ARG A 137 15.84 -18.49 -4.61
C ARG A 137 14.49 -19.20 -4.71
N THR A 138 14.08 -19.92 -3.66
CA THR A 138 12.79 -20.60 -3.58
C THR A 138 11.71 -19.69 -2.99
N ASP A 139 10.48 -19.80 -3.48
CA ASP A 139 9.29 -19.20 -2.83
C ASP A 139 8.92 -20.05 -1.60
N VAL A 140 9.06 -19.46 -0.41
CA VAL A 140 8.83 -20.17 0.86
C VAL A 140 7.37 -20.11 1.34
N GLY A 141 6.47 -19.46 0.60
CA GLY A 141 5.03 -19.40 0.92
C GLY A 141 4.64 -18.38 2.00
N TYR A 142 5.60 -17.84 2.75
CA TYR A 142 5.40 -16.79 3.76
C TYR A 142 6.28 -15.57 3.50
N CYS A 143 5.88 -14.40 4.00
CA CYS A 143 6.69 -13.18 3.86
C CYS A 143 7.96 -13.28 4.70
N ILE A 144 9.13 -13.19 4.07
CA ILE A 144 10.42 -13.31 4.76
C ILE A 144 10.59 -12.14 5.74
N PRO A 145 10.91 -12.41 7.02
CA PRO A 145 11.09 -11.37 8.01
C PRO A 145 12.31 -10.50 7.68
N ARG A 146 12.14 -9.19 7.74
CA ARG A 146 13.21 -8.22 7.45
C ARG A 146 14.42 -8.33 8.39
N SER A 147 14.23 -8.86 9.60
CA SER A 147 15.31 -9.06 10.57
C SER A 147 16.31 -10.13 10.16
N LEU A 148 15.84 -11.20 9.52
CA LEU A 148 16.71 -12.29 9.05
C LEU A 148 17.26 -12.01 7.65
N GLY A 149 16.52 -11.27 6.82
CA GLY A 149 16.89 -10.98 5.43
C GLY A 149 16.87 -12.22 4.51
N MET A 150 16.66 -13.41 5.05
CA MET A 150 16.60 -14.69 4.34
C MET A 150 15.57 -15.62 4.97
N CYS A 151 15.32 -16.75 4.30
CA CYS A 151 14.38 -17.74 4.79
C CYS A 151 14.80 -18.31 6.15
N VAL A 152 13.84 -18.75 6.97
CA VAL A 152 14.11 -19.34 8.30
C VAL A 152 14.96 -20.61 8.14
N PRO A 153 14.67 -21.53 7.20
CA PRO A 153 15.55 -22.68 6.96
C PRO A 153 16.98 -22.29 6.58
N CYS A 154 17.16 -21.21 5.82
CA CYS A 154 18.45 -20.73 5.35
C CYS A 154 19.28 -20.12 6.49
N HIS A 155 18.59 -19.48 7.43
CA HIS A 155 19.18 -18.91 8.63
C HIS A 155 19.59 -20.01 9.61
N ASP A 156 18.74 -21.02 9.80
CA ASP A 156 18.95 -22.08 10.80
C ASP A 156 19.88 -23.20 10.31
N LEU A 157 19.96 -23.42 8.99
CA LEU A 157 20.87 -24.38 8.35
C LEU A 157 21.82 -23.64 7.38
N PRO A 158 22.82 -22.91 7.89
CA PRO A 158 23.86 -22.38 7.02
C PRO A 158 24.60 -23.56 6.36
N GLN A 159 24.52 -23.68 5.04
CA GLN A 159 25.30 -24.66 4.29
C GLN A 159 26.78 -24.27 4.39
N SER A 160 27.54 -25.03 5.17
CA SER A 160 28.99 -24.91 5.37
C SER A 160 29.77 -25.28 4.11
#